data_AF-A0A8C4DLN0-F1
#
_entry.id   AF-A0A8C4DLN0-F1
#
_cell.length_a   1.000
_cell.length_b   1.000
_cell.length_c   1.000
_cell.angle_alpha   90.00
_cell.angle_beta   90.00
_cell.angle_gamma   90.00
#
_symmetry.space_group_name_H-M   'P 1'
#
loop_
_entity.id
_entity.type
_entity.pdbx_description
1 polymer ?
#
loop_
_entity_poly.entity_id
_entity_poly.type
_entity_poly.pdbx_seq_one_letter_code
_entity_poly.pdbx_strand_id
1 'polypeptide(L)'
;LIYILIEAWALVYLVFSFRSQLPWASCENTWNTANCLGLKTFNVTEIQNNITSAATEFWERRVLGMSGGIEELGSVRWELALCLLASWMFCYFSIWKGVRSSGKVAYFTATFPYVMLLILLIRGLTLPGAWDGIYYYLYPDLTRLAKLEVWIEAGSQIFFSYSLTAGTLNVLGSYNDYNNNCYKDCFWLCLLNSGTSFVAGFVVFSVLGFMAQKQGVTVDNVAESGPGLAFIVYPQATAMMPLPQFWTVCFFLMLILLTVDTHFVIVESFITTVSDLFPKWFRAPVRHEIFVLIICVSSFLIHLTLVTEGGIYIFQLIDFYGSTRVCQNFMVICECLAVGWIFGADRFSNIIEDMTGQRPSVFFKLCWKYIIPLLSLISFILYLVDYKHLKINDWYTYPDWAYALGWTMTLSSVLMVPLWAAGQMCLTAGTFRQVSIHLLFLVLVNQQVQRV
;
A
#
# COMPACT_ATOMS: atom_id res chain seq x y z
N LEU A 1 -1.32 -2.26 7.64
CA LEU A 1 -0.30 -2.38 8.72
C LEU A 1 0.96 -3.11 8.26
N ILE A 2 0.89 -4.13 7.37
CA ILE A 2 2.08 -4.87 6.89
C ILE A 2 3.11 -4.05 6.10
N TYR A 3 2.72 -2.88 5.57
CA TYR A 3 3.62 -1.98 4.82
C TYR A 3 4.88 -1.55 5.59
N ILE A 4 4.85 -1.59 6.93
CA ILE A 4 6.04 -1.33 7.76
C ILE A 4 7.17 -2.35 7.49
N LEU A 5 6.87 -3.54 6.98
CA LEU A 5 7.93 -4.48 6.59
C LEU A 5 8.73 -3.98 5.39
N ILE A 6 8.07 -3.31 4.43
CA ILE A 6 8.76 -2.70 3.29
C ILE A 6 9.73 -1.63 3.79
N GLU A 7 9.32 -0.85 4.79
CA GLU A 7 10.18 0.12 5.47
C GLU A 7 11.37 -0.57 6.15
N ALA A 8 11.14 -1.67 6.89
CA ALA A 8 12.19 -2.43 7.56
C ALA A 8 13.18 -3.07 6.57
N TRP A 9 12.69 -3.63 5.45
CA TRP A 9 13.52 -4.12 4.35
C TRP A 9 14.35 -2.98 3.75
N ALA A 10 13.73 -1.83 3.46
CA ALA A 10 14.43 -0.68 2.91
C ALA A 10 15.50 -0.13 3.85
N LEU A 11 15.26 -0.12 5.17
CA LEU A 11 16.26 0.23 6.18
C LEU A 11 17.46 -0.70 6.17
N VAL A 12 17.24 -2.02 6.05
CA VAL A 12 18.34 -2.99 5.91
C VAL A 12 19.19 -2.66 4.68
N TYR A 13 18.56 -2.48 3.52
CA TYR A 13 19.31 -2.12 2.31
C TYR A 13 20.02 -0.77 2.41
N LEU A 14 19.40 0.23 3.06
CA LEU A 14 20.03 1.52 3.32
C LEU A 14 21.31 1.35 4.14
N VAL A 15 21.28 0.55 5.21
CA VAL A 15 22.47 0.26 6.04
C VAL A 15 23.56 -0.42 5.21
N PHE A 16 23.22 -1.40 4.38
CA PHE A 16 24.18 -2.08 3.49
C PHE A 16 24.73 -1.17 2.38
N SER A 17 24.02 -0.11 2.01
CA SER A 17 24.43 0.84 0.96
C SER A 17 25.66 1.66 1.35
N PHE A 18 25.99 1.74 2.65
CA PHE A 18 27.18 2.44 3.15
C PHE A 18 28.46 1.58 3.13
N ARG A 19 28.39 0.33 2.63
CA ARG A 19 29.59 -0.50 2.45
C ARG A 19 30.38 -0.06 1.22
N SER A 20 31.70 -0.31 1.25
CA SER A 20 32.60 -0.02 0.13
C SER A 20 32.22 -0.78 -1.15
N GLN A 21 31.72 -2.01 -1.01
CA GLN A 21 31.14 -2.80 -2.09
C GLN A 21 29.71 -3.18 -1.72
N LEU A 22 28.79 -2.98 -2.66
CA LEU A 22 27.39 -3.35 -2.46
C LEU A 22 27.27 -4.89 -2.41
N PRO A 23 26.63 -5.47 -1.38
CA PRO A 23 26.57 -6.93 -1.22
C PRO A 23 25.87 -7.67 -2.36
N TRP A 24 24.92 -7.02 -3.02
CA TRP A 24 24.17 -7.54 -4.18
C TRP A 24 24.89 -7.34 -5.53
N ALA A 25 26.11 -6.82 -5.54
CA ALA A 25 26.90 -6.63 -6.77
C ALA A 25 27.77 -7.84 -7.14
N SER A 26 28.03 -8.76 -6.20
CA SER A 26 28.95 -9.89 -6.38
C SER A 26 28.40 -11.18 -5.78
N CYS A 27 28.85 -12.31 -6.32
CA CYS A 27 28.53 -13.65 -5.80
C CYS A 27 29.57 -14.18 -4.79
N GLU A 28 30.49 -13.34 -4.32
CA GLU A 28 31.59 -13.71 -3.43
C GLU A 28 31.21 -13.63 -1.94
N ASN A 29 29.94 -13.84 -1.59
CA ASN A 29 29.47 -13.78 -0.21
C ASN A 29 29.13 -15.17 0.34
N THR A 30 29.07 -15.28 1.67
CA THR A 30 28.83 -16.55 2.38
C THR A 30 27.45 -17.15 2.13
N TRP A 31 26.48 -16.36 1.67
CA TRP A 31 25.12 -16.80 1.38
C TRP A 31 24.92 -17.22 -0.08
N ASN A 32 25.91 -16.97 -0.95
CA ASN A 32 25.76 -17.24 -2.37
C ASN A 32 25.90 -18.73 -2.70
N THR A 33 25.21 -19.18 -3.77
CA THR A 33 25.38 -20.55 -4.29
C THR A 33 26.36 -20.62 -5.45
N ALA A 34 26.71 -21.84 -5.84
CA ALA A 34 27.47 -22.09 -7.07
C ALA A 34 26.74 -21.63 -8.35
N ASN A 35 25.41 -21.45 -8.30
CA ASN A 35 24.59 -21.04 -9.43
C ASN A 35 24.38 -19.52 -9.51
N CYS A 36 25.04 -18.76 -8.64
CA CYS A 36 24.94 -17.31 -8.61
C CYS A 36 25.67 -16.68 -9.80
N LEU A 37 24.97 -15.83 -10.55
CA LEU A 37 25.58 -14.96 -11.55
C LEU A 37 25.73 -13.52 -11.02
N GLY A 38 26.97 -13.03 -11.10
CA GLY A 38 27.29 -11.64 -10.85
C GLY A 38 26.84 -10.72 -12.00
N LEU A 39 27.23 -9.45 -11.93
CA LEU A 39 26.83 -8.41 -12.90
C LEU A 39 27.44 -8.58 -14.32
N LYS A 40 28.16 -9.67 -14.61
CA LYS A 40 28.80 -9.89 -15.93
C LYS A 40 27.87 -10.62 -16.89
N THR A 41 27.98 -10.21 -18.15
CA THR A 41 27.14 -10.50 -19.33
C THR A 41 26.75 -11.97 -19.49
N PHE A 42 25.47 -12.20 -19.83
CA PHE A 42 24.97 -13.49 -20.31
C PHE A 42 25.70 -13.86 -21.61
N ASN A 43 26.60 -14.83 -21.58
CA ASN A 43 26.95 -15.56 -22.79
C ASN A 43 25.78 -16.53 -23.07
N VAL A 44 25.04 -16.27 -24.14
CA VAL A 44 23.76 -16.90 -24.55
C VAL A 44 23.89 -18.41 -24.88
N THR A 45 24.94 -19.10 -24.43
CA THR A 45 25.16 -20.53 -24.69
C THR A 45 24.91 -21.44 -23.49
N GLU A 46 24.69 -20.91 -22.28
CA GLU A 46 24.37 -21.72 -21.09
C GLU A 46 23.09 -21.23 -20.41
N ILE A 47 21.95 -21.43 -21.06
CA ILE A 47 20.66 -21.43 -20.36
C ILE A 47 20.52 -22.81 -19.71
N GLN A 48 21.25 -23.03 -18.61
CA GLN A 48 20.89 -24.07 -17.65
C GLN A 48 19.75 -23.53 -16.78
N ASN A 49 18.69 -24.33 -16.63
CA ASN A 49 17.63 -24.07 -15.69
C ASN A 49 18.21 -24.01 -14.26
N ASN A 50 17.89 -22.95 -13.51
CA ASN A 50 18.26 -22.67 -12.10
C ASN A 50 19.48 -21.75 -11.85
N ILE A 51 19.70 -20.76 -12.73
CA ILE A 51 20.66 -19.68 -12.47
C ILE A 51 19.96 -18.48 -11.81
N THR A 52 20.55 -17.93 -10.74
CA THR A 52 20.00 -16.80 -9.96
C THR A 52 20.96 -15.61 -9.97
N SER A 53 20.42 -14.40 -9.84
CA SER A 53 21.26 -13.19 -9.74
C SER A 53 21.80 -13.00 -8.32
N ALA A 54 22.95 -12.32 -8.19
CA ALA A 54 23.49 -11.93 -6.89
C ALA A 54 22.50 -11.11 -6.04
N ALA A 55 21.63 -10.30 -6.67
CA ALA A 55 20.59 -9.52 -6.00
C ALA A 55 19.44 -10.41 -5.50
N THR A 56 19.02 -11.40 -6.29
CA THR A 56 18.01 -12.40 -5.90
C THR A 56 18.50 -13.18 -4.68
N GLU A 57 19.73 -13.68 -4.71
CA GLU A 57 20.29 -14.44 -3.58
C GLU A 57 20.51 -13.56 -2.34
N PHE A 58 20.88 -12.28 -2.52
CA PHE A 58 20.95 -11.35 -1.40
C PHE A 58 19.57 -11.15 -0.74
N TRP A 59 18.52 -10.96 -1.54
CA TRP A 59 17.15 -10.82 -1.06
C TRP A 59 16.66 -12.08 -0.34
N GLU A 60 16.65 -13.22 -1.04
CA GLU A 60 16.01 -14.45 -0.58
C GLU A 60 16.81 -15.12 0.55
N ARG A 61 18.15 -15.14 0.47
CA ARG A 61 18.99 -15.91 1.39
C ARG A 61 19.61 -15.07 2.50
N ARG A 62 20.01 -13.82 2.21
CA ARG A 62 20.69 -12.97 3.20
C ARG A 62 19.73 -12.11 4.00
N VAL A 63 18.86 -11.37 3.33
CA VAL A 63 17.91 -10.45 3.97
C VAL A 63 16.79 -11.26 4.62
N LEU A 64 16.03 -12.01 3.81
CA LEU A 64 14.89 -12.80 4.29
C LEU A 64 15.34 -14.09 4.99
N GLY A 65 16.28 -14.83 4.38
CA GLY A 65 16.61 -16.18 4.84
C GLY A 65 15.44 -17.13 4.67
N MET A 66 14.83 -17.14 3.48
CA MET A 66 13.57 -17.84 3.22
C MET A 66 13.61 -19.31 3.62
N SER A 67 12.61 -19.74 4.39
CA SER A 67 12.36 -21.15 4.72
C SER A 67 11.70 -21.90 3.55
N GLY A 68 11.40 -23.19 3.73
CA GLY A 68 10.73 -24.00 2.70
C GLY A 68 9.25 -23.63 2.47
N GLY A 69 8.61 -22.97 3.43
CA GLY A 69 7.18 -22.64 3.35
C GLY A 69 6.62 -21.98 4.60
N ILE A 70 5.32 -21.67 4.57
CA ILE A 70 4.58 -21.02 5.67
C ILE A 70 4.50 -21.88 6.94
N GLU A 71 4.62 -23.20 6.80
CA GLU A 71 4.62 -24.15 7.93
C GLU A 71 5.95 -24.13 8.71
N GLU A 72 7.02 -23.67 8.06
CA GLU A 72 8.36 -23.57 8.62
C GLU A 72 8.70 -22.10 8.88
N LEU A 73 8.20 -21.55 9.99
CA LEU A 73 8.46 -20.12 10.29
C LEU A 73 9.93 -19.80 10.54
N GLY A 74 10.71 -20.79 11.01
CA GLY A 74 12.13 -20.64 11.29
C GLY A 74 12.42 -19.64 12.41
N SER A 75 13.62 -19.06 12.37
CA SER A 75 14.08 -18.11 13.38
C SER A 75 13.74 -16.64 13.03
N VAL A 76 13.65 -15.77 14.04
CA VAL A 76 13.51 -14.32 13.82
C VAL A 76 14.81 -13.76 13.26
N ARG A 77 14.75 -13.07 12.12
CA ARG A 77 15.90 -12.38 11.53
C ARG A 77 16.22 -11.14 12.36
N TRP A 78 17.22 -11.20 13.22
CA TRP A 78 17.50 -10.15 14.21
C TRP A 78 17.76 -8.77 13.59
N GLU A 79 18.43 -8.70 12.43
CA GLU A 79 18.67 -7.43 11.71
C GLU A 79 17.34 -6.79 11.27
N LEU A 80 16.43 -7.60 10.73
CA LEU A 80 15.09 -7.14 10.36
C LEU A 80 14.26 -6.75 11.59
N ALA A 81 14.37 -7.49 12.69
CA ALA A 81 13.70 -7.14 13.94
C ALA A 81 14.17 -5.79 14.50
N LEU A 82 15.46 -5.46 14.38
CA LEU A 82 16.00 -4.15 14.76
C LEU A 82 15.50 -3.03 13.84
N CYS A 83 15.50 -3.24 12.51
CA CYS A 83 14.94 -2.27 11.57
C CYS A 83 13.45 -2.07 11.80
N LEU A 84 12.71 -3.14 12.06
CA LEU A 84 11.28 -3.10 12.41
C LEU A 84 11.04 -2.32 13.71
N LEU A 85 11.89 -2.51 14.73
CA LEU A 85 11.83 -1.73 15.96
C LEU A 85 12.07 -0.25 15.68
N ALA A 86 13.08 0.08 14.86
CA ALA A 86 13.38 1.46 14.47
C ALA A 86 12.19 2.12 13.74
N SER A 87 11.54 1.40 12.81
CA SER A 87 10.34 1.86 12.10
C SER A 87 9.16 2.11 13.04
N TRP A 88 8.91 1.23 14.01
CA TRP A 88 7.85 1.44 15.00
C TRP A 88 8.14 2.60 15.95
N MET A 89 9.41 2.77 16.36
CA MET A 89 9.83 3.92 17.15
C MET A 89 9.64 5.23 16.38
N PHE A 90 9.99 5.25 15.10
CA PHE A 90 9.76 6.40 14.22
C PHE A 90 8.26 6.71 14.09
N CYS A 91 7.43 5.70 13.85
CA CYS A 91 5.97 5.83 13.78
C CYS A 91 5.40 6.41 15.08
N TYR A 92 5.80 5.86 16.24
CA TYR A 92 5.37 6.35 17.55
C TYR A 92 5.65 7.85 17.73
N PHE A 93 6.90 8.28 17.56
CA PHE A 93 7.26 9.70 17.74
C PHE A 93 6.63 10.61 16.69
N SER A 94 6.29 10.09 15.52
CA SER A 94 5.61 10.86 14.49
C SER A 94 4.17 11.17 14.88
N ILE A 95 3.46 10.23 15.51
CA ILE A 95 2.02 10.36 15.81
C ILE A 95 1.67 10.57 17.29
N TRP A 96 2.63 10.51 18.22
CA TRP A 96 2.37 10.61 19.67
C TRP A 96 1.56 11.84 20.13
N LYS A 97 1.56 12.94 19.38
CA LYS A 97 0.77 14.15 19.64
C LYS A 97 -0.33 14.36 18.60
N GLY A 98 -0.77 13.26 17.98
CA GLY A 98 -1.69 13.20 16.85
C GLY A 98 -1.22 14.01 15.65
N VAL A 99 -2.20 14.51 14.87
CA VAL A 99 -2.02 15.31 13.65
C VAL A 99 -1.09 16.52 13.76
N ARG A 100 -0.89 17.06 14.98
CA ARG A 100 0.03 18.19 15.20
C ARG A 100 1.51 17.80 15.09
N SER A 101 1.85 16.57 15.43
CA SER A 101 3.20 16.03 15.28
C SER A 101 3.38 15.45 13.88
N SER A 102 2.43 14.63 13.44
CA SER A 102 2.53 13.97 12.14
C SER A 102 2.52 14.97 10.98
N GLY A 103 1.70 16.03 11.07
CA GLY A 103 1.72 17.13 10.10
C GLY A 103 3.06 17.87 10.02
N LYS A 104 3.83 17.95 11.13
CA LYS A 104 5.17 18.55 11.10
C LYS A 104 6.21 17.65 10.43
N VAL A 105 6.14 16.35 10.72
CA VAL A 105 7.03 15.35 10.10
C VAL A 105 6.77 15.26 8.60
N ALA A 106 5.49 15.29 8.20
CA ALA A 106 5.03 15.25 6.81
C ALA A 106 5.65 16.34 5.91
N TYR A 107 6.01 17.51 6.46
CA TYR A 107 6.68 18.55 5.65
C TYR A 107 8.00 18.06 5.06
N PHE A 108 8.73 17.20 5.75
CA PHE A 108 9.95 16.60 5.22
C PHE A 108 9.64 15.29 4.50
N THR A 109 8.94 14.37 5.17
CA THR A 109 8.74 13.00 4.66
C THR A 109 7.93 12.96 3.37
N ALA A 110 6.96 13.87 3.16
CA ALA A 110 6.16 13.91 1.95
C ALA A 110 6.80 14.71 0.82
N THR A 111 7.63 15.72 1.12
CA THR A 111 8.19 16.61 0.09
C THR A 111 9.55 16.14 -0.42
N PHE A 112 10.39 15.58 0.46
CA PHE A 112 11.74 15.15 0.09
C PHE A 112 11.77 14.01 -0.96
N PRO A 113 10.81 13.05 -0.99
CA PRO A 113 10.70 12.09 -2.07
C PRO A 113 10.63 12.72 -3.45
N TYR A 114 10.02 13.90 -3.61
CA TYR A 114 9.99 14.59 -4.91
C TYR A 114 11.37 15.09 -5.35
N VAL A 115 12.21 15.51 -4.40
CA VAL A 115 13.61 15.87 -4.68
C VAL A 115 14.39 14.64 -5.12
N MET A 116 14.24 13.52 -4.42
CA MET A 116 14.88 12.25 -4.78
C MET A 116 14.40 11.73 -6.13
N LEU A 117 13.09 11.80 -6.39
CA LEU A 117 12.46 11.39 -7.63
C LEU A 117 12.99 12.22 -8.80
N LEU A 118 13.17 13.53 -8.63
CA LEU A 118 13.80 14.39 -9.65
C LEU A 118 15.25 13.99 -9.93
N ILE A 119 16.06 13.72 -8.90
CA ILE A 119 17.46 13.29 -9.04
C ILE A 119 17.52 11.94 -9.78
N LEU A 120 16.68 10.98 -9.40
CA LEU A 120 16.60 9.67 -10.03
C LEU A 120 16.04 9.74 -11.44
N LEU A 121 15.13 10.67 -11.73
CA LEU A 121 14.60 10.92 -13.07
C LEU A 121 15.69 11.44 -14.01
N ILE A 122 16.41 12.50 -13.61
CA ILE A 122 17.52 13.04 -14.40
C ILE A 122 18.55 11.94 -14.62
N ARG A 123 18.89 11.18 -13.57
CA ARG A 123 19.84 10.08 -13.71
C ARG A 123 19.33 9.01 -14.68
N GLY A 124 18.12 8.51 -14.47
CA GLY A 124 17.50 7.46 -15.26
C GLY A 124 17.48 7.81 -16.74
N LEU A 125 17.05 9.03 -17.09
CA LEU A 125 17.01 9.52 -18.48
C LEU A 125 18.40 9.71 -19.12
N THR A 126 19.46 9.88 -18.33
CA THR A 126 20.84 9.99 -18.84
C THR A 126 21.53 8.65 -19.04
N LEU A 127 20.93 7.54 -18.61
CA LEU A 127 21.52 6.21 -18.76
C LEU A 127 21.40 5.71 -20.21
N PRO A 128 22.39 4.94 -20.70
CA PRO A 128 22.26 4.29 -21.99
C PRO A 128 21.09 3.30 -21.94
N GLY A 129 20.25 3.26 -22.99
CA GLY A 129 19.13 2.32 -23.08
C GLY A 129 17.86 2.78 -22.37
N ALA A 130 17.90 3.94 -21.69
CA ALA A 130 16.73 4.51 -21.01
C ALA A 130 15.53 4.69 -21.94
N TRP A 131 15.76 5.09 -23.20
CA TRP A 131 14.71 5.31 -24.18
C TRP A 131 13.97 4.03 -24.61
N ASP A 132 14.65 2.88 -24.62
CA ASP A 132 13.99 1.59 -24.90
C ASP A 132 12.98 1.25 -23.79
N GLY A 133 13.34 1.55 -22.54
CA GLY A 133 12.44 1.44 -21.41
C GLY A 133 11.27 2.42 -21.46
N ILE A 134 11.51 3.70 -21.79
CA ILE A 134 10.43 4.69 -21.95
C ILE A 134 9.51 4.32 -23.12
N TYR A 135 10.05 3.79 -24.21
CA TYR A 135 9.26 3.26 -25.30
C TYR A 135 8.38 2.11 -24.82
N TYR A 136 8.93 1.14 -24.09
CA TYR A 136 8.15 0.05 -23.49
C TYR A 136 7.04 0.57 -22.55
N TYR A 137 7.31 1.62 -21.78
CA TYR A 137 6.34 2.21 -20.86
C TYR A 137 5.14 2.87 -21.57
N LEU A 138 5.41 3.64 -22.62
CA LEU A 138 4.40 4.52 -23.23
C LEU A 138 3.85 4.03 -24.57
N TYR A 139 4.46 3.01 -25.17
CA TYR A 139 4.01 2.53 -26.48
C TYR A 139 2.58 1.99 -26.39
N PRO A 140 1.61 2.60 -27.10
CA PRO A 140 0.21 2.27 -26.91
C PRO A 140 -0.19 1.01 -27.68
N ASP A 141 -0.56 -0.05 -26.96
CA ASP A 141 -1.25 -1.22 -27.54
C ASP A 141 -2.76 -1.08 -27.35
N LEU A 142 -3.42 -0.47 -28.36
CA LEU A 142 -4.87 -0.23 -28.31
C LEU A 142 -5.71 -1.51 -28.27
N THR A 143 -5.15 -2.66 -28.69
CA THR A 143 -5.87 -3.94 -28.62
C THR A 143 -6.14 -4.36 -27.17
N ARG A 144 -5.32 -3.90 -26.22
CA ARG A 144 -5.49 -4.15 -24.78
C ARG A 144 -6.73 -3.47 -24.22
N LEU A 145 -7.16 -2.32 -24.77
CA LEU A 145 -8.33 -1.59 -24.30
C LEU A 145 -9.65 -2.36 -24.52
N ALA A 146 -9.66 -3.33 -25.43
CA ALA A 146 -10.80 -4.23 -25.64
C ALA A 146 -10.95 -5.27 -24.51
N LYS A 147 -9.89 -5.49 -23.71
CA LYS A 147 -9.91 -6.46 -22.61
C LYS A 147 -10.48 -5.79 -21.37
N LEU A 148 -11.58 -6.33 -20.85
CA LEU A 148 -12.25 -5.83 -19.65
C LEU A 148 -11.34 -5.84 -18.41
N GLU A 149 -10.45 -6.84 -18.31
CA GLU A 149 -9.43 -6.98 -17.26
C GLU A 149 -8.59 -5.70 -17.10
N VAL A 150 -8.20 -5.03 -18.20
CA VAL A 150 -7.38 -3.81 -18.15
C VAL A 150 -8.10 -2.68 -17.42
N TRP A 151 -9.41 -2.55 -17.62
CA TRP A 151 -10.23 -1.53 -16.94
C TRP A 151 -10.45 -1.86 -15.46
N ILE A 152 -10.57 -3.14 -15.12
CA ILE A 152 -10.69 -3.59 -13.72
C ILE A 152 -9.39 -3.31 -12.97
N GLU A 153 -8.24 -3.65 -13.56
CA GLU A 153 -6.93 -3.35 -12.97
C GLU A 153 -6.72 -1.84 -12.83
N ALA A 154 -7.09 -1.05 -13.85
CA ALA A 154 -7.02 0.42 -13.75
C ALA A 154 -7.90 0.96 -12.60
N GLY A 155 -9.14 0.49 -12.48
CA GLY A 155 -10.02 0.90 -11.38
C GLY A 155 -9.48 0.49 -10.01
N SER A 156 -8.99 -0.76 -9.89
CA SER A 156 -8.37 -1.27 -8.67
C SER A 156 -7.14 -0.45 -8.26
N GLN A 157 -6.27 -0.13 -9.21
CA GLN A 157 -5.08 0.69 -8.97
C GLN A 157 -5.45 2.06 -8.39
N ILE A 158 -6.52 2.71 -8.90
CA ILE A 158 -7.00 3.97 -8.34
C ILE A 158 -7.53 3.77 -6.92
N PHE A 159 -8.37 2.77 -6.64
CA PHE A 159 -8.88 2.52 -5.29
C PHE A 159 -7.76 2.33 -4.25
N PHE A 160 -6.77 1.50 -4.57
CA PHE A 160 -5.60 1.29 -3.70
C PHE A 160 -4.70 2.52 -3.59
N SER A 161 -4.40 3.19 -4.72
CA SER A 161 -3.48 4.33 -4.73
C SER A 161 -3.96 5.50 -3.88
N TYR A 162 -5.28 5.73 -3.81
CA TYR A 162 -5.87 6.77 -2.97
C TYR A 162 -6.28 6.28 -1.58
N SER A 163 -6.08 5.00 -1.27
CA SER A 163 -6.56 4.37 -0.02
C SER A 163 -8.05 4.64 0.25
N LEU A 164 -8.87 4.57 -0.80
CA LEU A 164 -10.32 4.75 -0.69
C LEU A 164 -10.93 3.62 0.16
N THR A 165 -12.03 3.94 0.85
CA THR A 165 -12.77 3.04 1.76
C THR A 165 -12.01 2.47 2.96
N ALA A 166 -10.74 2.86 3.14
CA ALA A 166 -9.96 2.51 4.33
C ALA A 166 -10.27 3.40 5.56
N GLY A 167 -11.05 4.47 5.39
CA GLY A 167 -11.40 5.43 6.45
C GLY A 167 -10.33 6.50 6.74
N THR A 168 -9.13 6.36 6.18
CA THR A 168 -8.02 7.30 6.37
C THR A 168 -8.35 8.72 5.93
N LEU A 169 -8.93 8.90 4.75
CA LEU A 169 -9.32 10.23 4.27
C LEU A 169 -10.45 10.85 5.11
N ASN A 170 -11.33 10.03 5.69
CA ASN A 170 -12.38 10.50 6.59
C ASN A 170 -11.78 11.05 7.88
N VAL A 171 -10.78 10.35 8.44
CA VAL A 171 -10.04 10.81 9.62
C VAL A 171 -9.24 12.08 9.32
N LEU A 172 -8.46 12.11 8.23
CA LEU A 172 -7.70 13.31 7.88
C LEU A 172 -8.62 14.51 7.61
N GLY A 173 -9.75 14.27 6.93
CA GLY A 173 -10.76 15.30 6.68
C GLY A 173 -11.47 15.81 7.92
N SER A 174 -11.56 15.02 9.01
CA SER A 174 -12.21 15.45 10.26
C SER A 174 -11.40 16.50 11.02
N TYR A 175 -10.12 16.65 10.71
CA TYR A 175 -9.24 17.67 11.27
C TYR A 175 -9.23 18.99 10.47
N ASN A 176 -9.90 19.05 9.31
CA ASN A 176 -10.00 20.27 8.53
C ASN A 176 -10.96 21.27 9.16
N ASP A 177 -10.72 22.55 8.91
CA ASP A 177 -11.70 23.59 9.21
C ASP A 177 -13.00 23.34 8.44
N TYR A 178 -14.14 23.61 9.08
CA TYR A 178 -15.46 23.36 8.49
C TYR A 178 -15.67 24.04 7.13
N ASN A 179 -15.14 25.27 6.98
CA ASN A 179 -15.26 26.07 5.76
C ASN A 179 -14.11 25.83 4.76
N ASN A 180 -13.28 24.81 4.98
CA ASN A 180 -12.17 24.50 4.07
C ASN A 180 -12.71 24.03 2.71
N ASN A 181 -12.08 24.48 1.63
CA ASN A 181 -12.48 24.12 0.28
C ASN A 181 -11.96 22.73 -0.10
N CYS A 182 -12.69 21.69 0.35
CA CYS A 182 -12.34 20.31 0.08
C CYS A 182 -12.37 19.94 -1.41
N TYR A 183 -13.11 20.68 -2.26
CA TYR A 183 -13.09 20.46 -3.72
C TYR A 183 -11.72 20.72 -4.32
N LYS A 184 -11.14 21.86 -3.95
CA LYS A 184 -9.82 22.25 -4.42
C LYS A 184 -8.77 21.25 -3.96
N ASP A 185 -8.85 20.83 -2.70
CA ASP A 185 -7.92 19.85 -2.13
C ASP A 185 -8.02 18.50 -2.82
N CYS A 186 -9.24 17.99 -3.04
CA CYS A 186 -9.47 16.74 -3.77
C CYS A 186 -8.90 16.80 -5.20
N PHE A 187 -9.07 17.93 -5.91
CA PHE A 187 -8.49 18.09 -7.25
C PHE A 187 -6.97 18.01 -7.23
N TRP A 188 -6.31 18.73 -6.33
CA TRP A 188 -4.85 18.70 -6.19
C TRP A 188 -4.34 17.33 -5.75
N LEU A 189 -5.04 16.68 -4.81
CA LEU A 189 -4.70 15.33 -4.35
C LEU A 189 -4.73 14.35 -5.53
N CYS A 190 -5.80 14.37 -6.34
CA CYS A 190 -5.91 13.54 -7.53
C CYS A 190 -4.80 13.83 -8.56
N LEU A 191 -4.52 15.11 -8.83
CA LEU A 191 -3.50 15.49 -9.80
C LEU A 191 -2.10 15.09 -9.33
N LEU A 192 -1.76 15.36 -8.06
CA LEU A 192 -0.44 15.08 -7.50
C LEU A 192 -0.19 13.58 -7.38
N ASN A 193 -1.15 12.80 -6.91
CA ASN A 193 -0.96 11.34 -6.78
C ASN A 193 -0.78 10.66 -8.15
N SER A 194 -1.69 10.90 -9.10
CA SER A 194 -1.58 10.33 -10.45
C SER A 194 -0.37 10.88 -11.22
N GLY A 195 -0.07 12.18 -11.06
CA GLY A 195 1.10 12.81 -11.65
C GLY A 195 2.41 12.22 -11.12
N THR A 196 2.50 11.99 -9.80
CA THR A 196 3.66 11.34 -9.17
C THR A 196 3.84 9.93 -9.70
N SER A 197 2.75 9.17 -9.84
CA SER A 197 2.77 7.81 -10.41
C SER A 197 3.27 7.79 -11.86
N PHE A 198 2.83 8.76 -12.66
CA PHE A 198 3.28 8.92 -14.04
C PHE A 198 4.79 9.22 -14.11
N VAL A 199 5.30 10.19 -13.33
CA VAL A 199 6.73 10.52 -13.31
C VAL A 199 7.57 9.37 -12.72
N ALA A 200 7.09 8.69 -11.69
CA ALA A 200 7.73 7.50 -11.14
C ALA A 200 7.85 6.39 -12.20
N GLY A 201 6.86 6.26 -13.10
CA GLY A 201 6.94 5.38 -14.27
C GLY A 201 8.17 5.67 -15.14
N PHE A 202 8.48 6.94 -15.43
CA PHE A 202 9.70 7.29 -16.16
C PHE A 202 10.96 6.87 -15.40
N VAL A 203 11.01 7.07 -14.08
CA VAL A 203 12.15 6.67 -13.25
C VAL A 203 12.36 5.15 -13.33
N VAL A 204 11.31 4.35 -13.12
CA VAL A 204 11.36 2.89 -13.16
C VAL A 204 11.78 2.41 -14.55
N PHE A 205 11.04 2.80 -15.58
CA PHE A 205 11.26 2.24 -16.91
C PHE A 205 12.56 2.72 -17.56
N SER A 206 13.04 3.93 -17.26
CA SER A 206 14.38 4.35 -17.74
C SER A 206 15.51 3.50 -17.15
N VAL A 207 15.41 3.13 -15.87
CA VAL A 207 16.38 2.25 -15.21
C VAL A 207 16.26 0.80 -15.71
N LEU A 208 15.03 0.31 -15.94
CA LEU A 208 14.81 -1.01 -16.54
C LEU A 208 15.38 -1.10 -17.97
N GLY A 209 15.19 -0.06 -18.79
CA GLY A 209 15.78 0.01 -20.14
C GLY A 209 17.31 -0.05 -20.11
N PHE A 210 17.92 0.67 -19.17
CA PHE A 210 19.36 0.58 -18.93
C PHE A 210 19.83 -0.82 -18.54
N MET A 211 19.13 -1.48 -17.62
CA MET A 211 19.45 -2.83 -17.17
C MET A 211 19.29 -3.84 -18.31
N ALA A 212 18.19 -3.76 -19.06
CA ALA A 212 17.92 -4.59 -20.23
C ALA A 212 19.05 -4.47 -21.27
N GLN A 213 19.47 -3.23 -21.61
CA GLN A 213 20.57 -3.01 -22.54
C GLN A 213 21.90 -3.55 -22.02
N LYS A 214 22.20 -3.38 -20.71
CA LYS A 214 23.45 -3.88 -20.11
C LYS A 214 23.51 -5.41 -20.07
N GLN A 215 22.37 -6.07 -19.91
CA GLN A 215 22.26 -7.51 -19.86
C GLN A 215 22.05 -8.15 -21.24
N GLY A 216 21.73 -7.36 -22.27
CA GLY A 216 21.43 -7.87 -23.61
C GLY A 216 20.09 -8.60 -23.69
N VAL A 217 19.14 -8.25 -22.82
CA VAL A 217 17.79 -8.83 -22.76
C VAL A 217 16.74 -7.76 -23.04
N THR A 218 15.49 -8.18 -23.25
CA THR A 218 14.35 -7.28 -23.45
C THR A 218 13.80 -6.77 -22.11
N VAL A 219 13.11 -5.62 -22.12
CA VAL A 219 12.62 -4.93 -20.91
C VAL A 219 11.61 -5.78 -20.13
N ASP A 220 10.80 -6.59 -20.80
CA ASP A 220 9.84 -7.52 -20.19
C ASP A 220 10.50 -8.61 -19.35
N ASN A 221 11.73 -9.02 -19.68
CA ASN A 221 12.46 -10.04 -18.91
C ASN A 221 13.07 -9.50 -17.61
N VAL A 222 13.20 -8.19 -17.46
CA VAL A 222 13.72 -7.53 -16.24
C VAL A 222 12.63 -6.85 -15.42
N ALA A 223 11.41 -6.75 -15.97
CA ALA A 223 10.27 -6.16 -15.30
C ALA A 223 9.62 -7.16 -14.34
N GLU A 224 10.06 -7.16 -13.08
CA GLU A 224 9.37 -7.88 -12.00
C GLU A 224 8.22 -7.05 -11.39
N SER A 225 7.30 -7.72 -10.71
CA SER A 225 6.21 -7.09 -9.95
C SER A 225 6.41 -7.27 -8.44
N GLY A 226 5.69 -6.48 -7.65
CA GLY A 226 5.73 -6.55 -6.19
C GLY A 226 7.09 -6.17 -5.59
N PRO A 227 7.45 -6.73 -4.42
CA PRO A 227 8.70 -6.42 -3.72
C PRO A 227 9.97 -6.71 -4.55
N GLY A 228 9.93 -7.68 -5.48
CA GLY A 228 11.07 -8.06 -6.33
C GLY A 228 11.59 -6.88 -7.15
N LEU A 229 10.69 -6.05 -7.69
CA LEU A 229 11.09 -4.84 -8.42
C LEU A 229 11.98 -3.91 -7.57
N ALA A 230 11.58 -3.63 -6.33
CA ALA A 230 12.28 -2.70 -5.45
C ALA A 230 13.51 -3.30 -4.77
N PHE A 231 13.51 -4.61 -4.47
CA PHE A 231 14.55 -5.24 -3.65
C PHE A 231 15.48 -6.18 -4.43
N ILE A 232 15.17 -6.49 -5.68
CA ILE A 232 16.03 -7.29 -6.58
C ILE A 232 16.47 -6.43 -7.76
N VAL A 233 15.51 -5.99 -8.58
CA VAL A 233 15.78 -5.35 -9.88
C VAL A 233 16.46 -3.98 -9.72
N TYR A 234 15.93 -3.10 -8.86
CA TYR A 234 16.52 -1.78 -8.63
C TYR A 234 17.93 -1.84 -8.00
N PRO A 235 18.18 -2.64 -6.95
CA PRO A 235 19.52 -2.83 -6.40
C PRO A 235 20.51 -3.34 -7.44
N GLN A 236 20.08 -4.29 -8.28
CA GLN A 236 20.89 -4.80 -9.37
C GLN A 236 21.23 -3.70 -10.40
N ALA A 237 20.25 -2.89 -10.81
CA ALA A 237 20.47 -1.81 -11.74
C ALA A 237 21.38 -0.71 -11.17
N THR A 238 21.18 -0.31 -9.91
CA THR A 238 22.03 0.69 -9.25
C THR A 238 23.47 0.22 -9.07
N ALA A 239 23.69 -1.08 -8.84
CA ALA A 239 25.03 -1.67 -8.77
C ALA A 239 25.81 -1.61 -10.10
N MET A 240 25.12 -1.47 -11.24
CA MET A 240 25.75 -1.30 -12.57
C MET A 240 26.09 0.17 -12.89
N MET A 241 25.63 1.12 -12.08
CA MET A 241 25.88 2.55 -12.31
C MET A 241 27.22 2.98 -11.71
N PRO A 242 27.89 4.01 -12.29
CA PRO A 242 28.97 4.70 -11.59
C PRO A 242 28.45 5.33 -10.29
N LEU A 243 29.27 5.29 -9.23
CA LEU A 243 28.90 5.71 -7.87
C LEU A 243 27.67 4.96 -7.34
N PRO A 244 27.68 3.60 -7.34
CA PRO A 244 26.49 2.80 -7.10
C PRO A 244 25.89 3.07 -5.71
N GLN A 245 26.71 3.30 -4.69
CA GLN A 245 26.29 3.62 -3.32
C GLN A 245 25.38 4.85 -3.26
N PHE A 246 25.74 5.92 -3.99
CA PHE A 246 24.95 7.16 -3.98
C PHE A 246 23.53 6.93 -4.50
N TRP A 247 23.40 6.24 -5.63
CA TRP A 247 22.09 5.96 -6.22
C TRP A 247 21.25 5.03 -5.35
N THR A 248 21.88 4.01 -4.75
CA THR A 248 21.16 3.09 -3.89
C THR A 248 20.70 3.77 -2.59
N VAL A 249 21.51 4.67 -2.00
CA VAL A 249 21.09 5.50 -0.86
C VAL A 249 19.90 6.39 -1.24
N CYS A 250 19.95 7.10 -2.37
CA CYS A 250 18.84 7.94 -2.83
C CYS A 250 17.55 7.12 -3.00
N PHE A 251 17.65 5.94 -3.61
CA PHE A 251 16.50 5.05 -3.84
C PHE A 251 15.89 4.52 -2.54
N PHE A 252 16.68 3.94 -1.65
CA PHE A 252 16.16 3.37 -0.40
C PHE A 252 15.71 4.44 0.59
N LEU A 253 16.38 5.59 0.64
CA LEU A 253 15.91 6.72 1.44
C LEU A 253 14.55 7.22 0.93
N MET A 254 14.38 7.34 -0.39
CA MET A 254 13.07 7.68 -0.97
C MET A 254 12.01 6.63 -0.62
N LEU A 255 12.33 5.34 -0.73
CA LEU A 255 11.39 4.25 -0.43
C LEU A 255 10.97 4.25 1.05
N ILE A 256 11.91 4.52 1.98
CA ILE A 256 11.61 4.68 3.41
C ILE A 256 10.65 5.85 3.62
N LEU A 257 10.94 7.02 3.06
CA LEU A 257 10.09 8.20 3.27
C LEU A 257 8.67 8.02 2.71
N LEU A 258 8.54 7.39 1.54
CA LEU A 258 7.23 7.06 0.95
C LEU A 258 6.43 6.06 1.81
N THR A 259 7.10 5.04 2.35
CA THR A 259 6.44 3.98 3.14
C THR A 259 6.06 4.46 4.54
N VAL A 260 6.93 5.23 5.17
CA VAL A 260 6.69 5.88 6.47
C VAL A 260 5.40 6.69 6.44
N ASP A 261 5.20 7.49 5.38
CA ASP A 261 4.06 8.40 5.31
C ASP A 261 2.72 7.69 5.19
N THR A 262 2.69 6.56 4.48
CA THR A 262 1.48 5.75 4.40
C THR A 262 1.26 5.00 5.71
N HIS A 263 2.32 4.50 6.33
CA HIS A 263 2.24 3.70 7.54
C HIS A 263 1.69 4.49 8.74
N PHE A 264 2.30 5.63 9.09
CA PHE A 264 1.91 6.39 10.28
C PHE A 264 0.49 6.99 10.16
N VAL A 265 0.05 7.35 8.95
CA VAL A 265 -1.31 7.84 8.68
C VAL A 265 -2.36 6.74 8.90
N ILE A 266 -2.08 5.51 8.48
CA ILE A 266 -2.98 4.36 8.73
C ILE A 266 -3.09 4.10 10.23
N VAL A 267 -1.98 4.10 10.95
CA VAL A 267 -1.98 3.89 12.42
C VAL A 267 -2.72 5.02 13.13
N GLU A 268 -2.48 6.28 12.74
CA GLU A 268 -3.20 7.44 13.26
C GLU A 268 -4.71 7.36 12.98
N SER A 269 -5.10 6.84 11.81
CA SER A 269 -6.52 6.66 11.45
C SER A 269 -7.22 5.67 12.37
N PHE A 270 -6.55 4.56 12.69
CA PHE A 270 -7.04 3.58 13.66
C PHE A 270 -7.13 4.19 15.06
N ILE A 271 -6.06 4.84 15.54
CA ILE A 271 -5.99 5.46 16.86
C ILE A 271 -7.08 6.52 17.03
N THR A 272 -7.27 7.39 16.04
CA THR A 272 -8.29 8.44 16.05
C THR A 272 -9.68 7.83 16.12
N THR A 273 -9.97 6.83 15.28
CA THR A 273 -11.27 6.16 15.25
C THR A 273 -11.63 5.55 16.61
N VAL A 274 -10.70 4.83 17.25
CA VAL A 274 -10.92 4.25 18.59
C VAL A 274 -11.06 5.35 19.65
N SER A 275 -10.25 6.40 19.55
CA SER A 275 -10.30 7.53 20.50
C SER A 275 -11.63 8.30 20.43
N ASP A 276 -12.22 8.41 19.24
CA ASP A 276 -13.51 9.07 19.02
C ASP A 276 -14.70 8.22 19.48
N LEU A 277 -14.59 6.88 19.43
CA LEU A 277 -15.59 5.97 20.00
C LEU A 277 -15.59 5.98 21.54
N PHE A 278 -14.41 6.14 22.17
CA PHE A 278 -14.25 6.10 23.63
C PHE A 278 -13.57 7.36 24.20
N PRO A 279 -14.17 8.55 24.01
CA PRO A 279 -13.50 9.83 24.30
C PRO A 279 -13.15 10.00 25.78
N LYS A 280 -13.98 9.46 26.70
CA LYS A 280 -13.74 9.53 28.15
C LYS A 280 -12.46 8.81 28.60
N TRP A 281 -12.04 7.80 27.84
CA TRP A 281 -10.87 6.98 28.17
C TRP A 281 -9.59 7.56 27.59
N PHE A 282 -9.64 8.04 26.34
CA PHE A 282 -8.44 8.35 25.55
C PHE A 282 -8.15 9.84 25.35
N ARG A 283 -9.12 10.76 25.54
CA ARG A 283 -8.89 12.22 25.33
C ARG A 283 -8.24 12.93 26.53
N ALA A 284 -7.90 12.25 27.61
CA ALA A 284 -7.19 12.88 28.73
C ALA A 284 -5.71 13.10 28.38
N PRO A 285 -5.06 14.16 28.90
CA PRO A 285 -3.63 14.40 28.68
C PRO A 285 -2.79 13.18 29.11
N VAL A 286 -1.73 12.87 28.35
CA VAL A 286 -0.85 11.69 28.51
C VAL A 286 -1.50 10.34 28.17
N ARG A 287 -2.83 10.16 28.34
CA ARG A 287 -3.50 8.89 28.02
C ARG A 287 -3.46 8.56 26.54
N HIS A 288 -3.53 9.56 25.67
CA HIS A 288 -3.36 9.37 24.23
C HIS A 288 -1.96 8.83 23.91
N GLU A 289 -0.90 9.46 24.44
CA GLU A 289 0.50 9.04 24.22
C GLU A 289 0.75 7.60 24.69
N ILE A 290 0.19 7.23 25.84
CA ILE A 290 0.25 5.84 26.36
C ILE A 290 -0.52 4.88 25.45
N PHE A 291 -1.69 5.29 24.96
CA PHE A 291 -2.49 4.47 24.04
C PHE A 291 -1.76 4.22 22.73
N VAL A 292 -1.17 5.26 22.12
CA VAL A 292 -0.32 5.13 20.93
C VAL A 292 0.84 4.17 21.22
N LEU A 293 1.51 4.32 22.36
CA LEU A 293 2.63 3.43 22.74
C LEU A 293 2.18 1.97 22.82
N ILE A 294 1.04 1.70 23.47
CA ILE A 294 0.49 0.34 23.58
C ILE A 294 0.22 -0.25 22.19
N ILE A 295 -0.41 0.52 21.29
CA ILE A 295 -0.69 0.07 19.91
C ILE A 295 0.60 -0.19 19.13
N CYS A 296 1.60 0.69 19.23
CA CYS A 296 2.90 0.50 18.56
C CYS A 296 3.64 -0.73 19.10
N VAL A 297 3.69 -0.91 20.43
CA VAL A 297 4.37 -2.06 21.04
C VAL A 297 3.64 -3.36 20.72
N SER A 298 2.31 -3.41 20.82
CA SER A 298 1.56 -4.62 20.46
C SER A 298 1.72 -4.97 18.99
N SER A 299 1.69 -3.97 18.11
CA SER A 299 1.85 -4.18 16.66
C SER A 299 3.29 -4.60 16.30
N PHE A 300 4.30 -4.07 16.98
CA PHE A 300 5.68 -4.54 16.87
C PHE A 300 5.81 -6.02 17.22
N LEU A 301 5.26 -6.44 18.37
CA LEU A 301 5.31 -7.84 18.81
C LEU A 301 4.61 -8.78 17.82
N ILE A 302 3.47 -8.38 17.25
CA ILE A 302 2.78 -9.14 16.20
C ILE A 302 3.65 -9.21 14.93
N HIS A 303 4.22 -8.09 14.49
CA HIS A 303 5.04 -8.04 13.28
C HIS A 303 6.39 -8.77 13.41
N LEU A 304 6.83 -9.15 14.61
CA LEU A 304 7.98 -10.06 14.76
C LEU A 304 7.77 -11.39 14.04
N THR A 305 6.51 -11.86 13.93
CA THR A 305 6.16 -13.07 13.17
C THR A 305 6.38 -12.92 11.67
N LEU A 306 6.40 -11.69 11.15
CA LEU A 306 6.58 -11.42 9.72
C LEU A 306 8.03 -11.16 9.32
N VAL A 307 8.94 -11.04 10.30
CA VAL A 307 10.39 -10.90 10.08
C VAL A 307 11.14 -12.20 10.44
N THR A 308 10.44 -13.33 10.48
CA THR A 308 11.07 -14.65 10.54
C THR A 308 11.48 -15.12 9.14
N GLU A 309 12.21 -16.23 9.08
CA GLU A 309 12.61 -16.89 7.83
C GLU A 309 11.42 -17.26 6.94
N GLY A 310 10.31 -17.70 7.54
CA GLY A 310 9.03 -17.92 6.86
C GLY A 310 8.12 -16.69 6.75
N GLY A 311 8.57 -15.52 7.20
CA GLY A 311 7.76 -14.31 7.32
C GLY A 311 7.24 -13.76 5.98
N ILE A 312 7.98 -13.97 4.89
CA ILE A 312 7.57 -13.54 3.54
C ILE A 312 6.30 -14.26 3.05
N TYR A 313 6.10 -15.52 3.45
CA TYR A 313 4.88 -16.28 3.11
C TYR A 313 3.66 -15.70 3.82
N ILE A 314 3.81 -15.35 5.10
CA ILE A 314 2.73 -14.68 5.84
C ILE A 314 2.49 -13.29 5.25
N PHE A 315 3.54 -12.53 4.94
CA PHE A 315 3.42 -11.21 4.32
C PHE A 315 2.60 -11.27 3.03
N GLN A 316 2.92 -12.19 2.12
CA GLN A 316 2.20 -12.33 0.86
C GLN A 316 0.77 -12.86 1.04
N LEU A 317 0.54 -13.73 2.02
CA LEU A 317 -0.83 -14.16 2.36
C LEU A 317 -1.68 -12.97 2.81
N ILE A 318 -1.14 -12.10 3.68
CA ILE A 318 -1.83 -10.89 4.14
C ILE A 318 -1.96 -9.85 3.02
N ASP A 319 -0.94 -9.67 2.19
CA ASP A 319 -0.96 -8.74 1.06
C ASP A 319 -2.04 -9.13 0.04
N PHE A 320 -2.13 -10.43 -0.27
CA PHE A 320 -3.11 -10.95 -1.21
C PHE A 320 -4.54 -10.97 -0.65
N TYR A 321 -4.74 -11.46 0.57
CA TYR A 321 -6.09 -11.69 1.14
C TYR A 321 -6.57 -10.61 2.12
N GLY A 322 -5.67 -9.84 2.73
CA GLY A 322 -6.02 -8.93 3.83
C GLY A 322 -6.88 -7.75 3.39
N SER A 323 -6.64 -7.21 2.20
CA SER A 323 -7.45 -6.16 1.59
C SER A 323 -7.68 -6.47 0.12
N THR A 324 -8.39 -7.57 -0.17
CA THR A 324 -8.71 -7.94 -1.56
C THR A 324 -9.55 -6.87 -2.26
N ARG A 325 -9.53 -6.92 -3.59
CA ARG A 325 -10.46 -6.17 -4.46
C ARG A 325 -11.93 -6.38 -4.07
N VAL A 326 -12.28 -7.55 -3.54
CA VAL A 326 -13.63 -7.88 -3.05
C VAL A 326 -14.01 -7.01 -1.87
N CYS A 327 -13.13 -6.92 -0.86
CA CYS A 327 -13.37 -6.11 0.33
C CYS A 327 -13.61 -4.65 -0.05
N GLN A 328 -12.73 -4.10 -0.89
CA GLN A 328 -12.84 -2.71 -1.33
C GLN A 328 -14.12 -2.45 -2.13
N ASN A 329 -14.38 -3.24 -3.17
CA ASN A 329 -15.58 -3.06 -4.00
C ASN A 329 -16.86 -3.17 -3.16
N PHE A 330 -16.91 -4.14 -2.24
CA PHE A 330 -18.05 -4.28 -1.33
C PHE A 330 -18.24 -3.04 -0.44
N MET A 331 -17.16 -2.56 0.19
CA MET A 331 -17.21 -1.34 1.01
C MET A 331 -17.62 -0.11 0.20
N VAL A 332 -17.13 0.05 -1.03
CA VAL A 332 -17.53 1.14 -1.94
C VAL A 332 -19.02 1.10 -2.24
N ILE A 333 -19.57 -0.08 -2.53
CA ILE A 333 -21.01 -0.27 -2.79
C ILE A 333 -21.81 0.13 -1.55
N CYS A 334 -21.41 -0.34 -0.37
CA CYS A 334 -22.07 0.00 0.89
C CYS A 334 -22.03 1.50 1.18
N GLU A 335 -20.88 2.16 1.03
CA GLU A 335 -20.74 3.61 1.23
C GLU A 335 -21.56 4.42 0.21
N CYS A 336 -21.57 4.02 -1.06
CA CYS A 336 -22.38 4.69 -2.09
C CYS A 336 -23.88 4.52 -1.84
N LEU A 337 -24.33 3.35 -1.39
CA LEU A 337 -25.72 3.13 -0.98
C LEU A 337 -26.07 3.97 0.25
N ALA A 338 -25.17 4.03 1.24
CA ALA A 338 -25.35 4.83 2.45
C ALA A 338 -25.47 6.33 2.13
N VAL A 339 -24.52 6.91 1.38
CA VAL A 339 -24.50 8.34 1.08
C VAL A 339 -25.51 8.71 0.00
N GLY A 340 -25.56 7.95 -1.09
CA GLY A 340 -26.34 8.27 -2.27
C GLY A 340 -27.85 8.08 -2.10
N TRP A 341 -28.26 7.08 -1.33
CA TRP A 341 -29.66 6.65 -1.22
C TRP A 341 -30.24 6.73 0.18
N ILE A 342 -29.53 6.23 1.20
CA ILE A 342 -30.03 6.22 2.58
C ILE A 342 -29.98 7.62 3.20
N PHE A 343 -28.80 8.24 3.20
CA PHE A 343 -28.61 9.61 3.68
C PHE A 343 -29.18 10.64 2.70
N GLY A 344 -29.07 10.32 1.41
CA GLY A 344 -29.62 11.08 0.30
C GLY A 344 -28.59 12.03 -0.31
N ALA A 345 -28.31 11.84 -1.60
CA ALA A 345 -27.30 12.63 -2.31
C ALA A 345 -27.60 14.15 -2.35
N ASP A 346 -28.88 14.55 -2.36
CA ASP A 346 -29.25 15.98 -2.29
C ASP A 346 -28.87 16.63 -0.97
N ARG A 347 -29.05 15.91 0.14
CA ARG A 347 -28.65 16.37 1.47
C ARG A 347 -27.13 16.49 1.54
N PHE A 348 -26.42 15.48 1.05
CA PHE A 348 -24.96 15.52 0.99
C PHE A 348 -24.46 16.70 0.15
N SER A 349 -25.09 16.96 -1.00
CA SER A 349 -24.77 18.14 -1.81
C SER A 349 -25.03 19.47 -1.10
N ASN A 350 -26.12 19.59 -0.34
CA ASN A 350 -26.40 20.79 0.45
C ASN A 350 -25.36 21.02 1.55
N ILE A 351 -24.87 19.95 2.20
CA ILE A 351 -23.83 20.06 3.23
C ILE A 351 -22.52 20.54 2.61
N ILE A 352 -22.14 20.01 1.45
CA ILE A 352 -20.93 20.46 0.75
C ILE A 352 -21.07 21.93 0.32
N GLU A 353 -22.25 22.33 -0.14
CA GLU A 353 -22.55 23.73 -0.48
C GLU A 353 -22.44 24.65 0.75
N ASP A 354 -22.94 24.22 1.91
CA ASP A 354 -22.82 24.95 3.18
C ASP A 354 -21.37 25.10 3.63
N MET A 355 -20.55 24.03 3.49
CA MET A 355 -19.14 24.05 3.85
C MET A 355 -18.27 24.88 2.90
N THR A 356 -18.47 24.74 1.59
CA THR A 356 -17.55 25.29 0.58
C THR A 356 -18.06 26.56 -0.10
N GLY A 357 -19.34 26.90 0.10
CA GLY A 357 -20.04 27.95 -0.63
C GLY A 357 -20.37 27.60 -2.09
N GLN A 358 -20.03 26.39 -2.56
CA GLN A 358 -20.26 25.94 -3.94
C GLN A 358 -20.99 24.61 -3.98
N ARG A 359 -22.11 24.56 -4.71
CA ARG A 359 -22.87 23.33 -4.88
C ARG A 359 -22.13 22.35 -5.78
N PRO A 360 -21.99 21.07 -5.39
CA PRO A 360 -21.51 20.01 -6.27
C PRO A 360 -22.22 19.98 -7.61
N SER A 361 -21.48 19.70 -8.68
CA SER A 361 -22.09 19.42 -9.98
C SER A 361 -22.97 18.16 -9.92
N VAL A 362 -23.99 18.13 -10.79
CA VAL A 362 -24.89 16.96 -10.93
C VAL A 362 -24.11 15.70 -11.32
N PHE A 363 -22.96 15.85 -11.99
CA PHE A 363 -22.08 14.75 -12.33
C PHE A 363 -21.66 13.94 -11.10
N PHE A 364 -21.17 14.59 -10.04
CA PHE A 364 -20.78 13.89 -8.81
C PHE A 364 -21.96 13.17 -8.15
N LYS A 365 -23.14 13.80 -8.16
CA LYS A 365 -24.37 13.20 -7.67
C LYS A 365 -24.72 11.91 -8.44
N LEU A 366 -24.59 11.92 -9.77
CA LEU A 366 -24.79 10.73 -10.60
C LEU A 366 -23.72 9.65 -10.35
N CYS A 367 -22.48 10.06 -10.14
CA CYS A 367 -21.39 9.15 -9.80
C CYS A 367 -21.67 8.38 -8.50
N TRP A 368 -22.00 9.08 -7.42
CA TRP A 368 -22.27 8.47 -6.11
C TRP A 368 -23.52 7.58 -6.13
N LYS A 369 -24.58 7.99 -6.83
CA LYS A 369 -25.84 7.23 -6.83
C LYS A 369 -25.83 6.01 -7.75
N TYR A 370 -25.14 6.07 -8.89
CA TYR A 370 -25.31 5.10 -9.97
C TYR A 370 -23.98 4.57 -10.52
N ILE A 371 -23.08 5.45 -10.98
CA ILE A 371 -21.92 5.01 -11.77
C ILE A 371 -20.93 4.21 -10.92
N ILE A 372 -20.49 4.76 -9.79
CA ILE A 372 -19.52 4.12 -8.89
C ILE A 372 -20.05 2.79 -8.35
N PRO A 373 -21.27 2.70 -7.76
CA PRO A 373 -21.76 1.42 -7.25
C PRO A 373 -21.96 0.39 -8.36
N LEU A 374 -22.37 0.79 -9.57
CA LEU A 374 -22.52 -0.14 -10.70
C LEU A 374 -21.17 -0.69 -11.16
N LEU A 375 -20.17 0.17 -11.37
CA LEU A 375 -18.82 -0.28 -11.78
C LEU A 375 -18.16 -1.15 -10.71
N SER A 376 -18.34 -0.80 -9.44
CA SER A 376 -17.83 -1.59 -8.32
C SER A 376 -18.53 -2.95 -8.21
N LEU A 377 -19.83 -3.01 -8.49
CA LEU A 377 -20.58 -4.28 -8.53
C LEU A 377 -20.12 -5.18 -9.68
N ILE A 378 -19.88 -4.62 -10.87
CA ILE A 378 -19.33 -5.37 -12.00
C ILE A 378 -17.94 -5.91 -11.66
N SER A 379 -17.05 -5.08 -11.12
CA SER A 379 -15.71 -5.46 -10.68
C SER A 379 -15.75 -6.56 -9.60
N PHE A 380 -16.67 -6.43 -8.64
CA PHE A 380 -16.90 -7.42 -7.59
C PHE A 380 -17.30 -8.79 -8.16
N ILE A 381 -18.27 -8.84 -9.07
CA ILE A 381 -18.74 -10.09 -9.68
C ILE A 381 -17.61 -10.73 -10.50
N LEU A 382 -16.87 -9.94 -11.29
CA LEU A 382 -15.81 -10.46 -12.15
C LEU A 382 -14.64 -11.04 -11.34
N TYR A 383 -14.26 -10.41 -10.23
CA TYR A 383 -13.26 -10.98 -9.34
C TYR A 383 -13.68 -12.35 -8.80
N LEU A 384 -14.95 -12.50 -8.40
CA LEU A 384 -15.45 -13.78 -7.87
C LEU A 384 -15.46 -14.89 -8.95
N VAL A 385 -15.65 -14.51 -10.22
CA VAL A 385 -15.66 -15.46 -11.35
C VAL A 385 -14.24 -15.87 -11.77
N ASP A 386 -13.29 -14.94 -11.79
CA ASP A 386 -11.89 -15.19 -12.22
C ASP A 386 -10.90 -15.29 -11.05
N TYR A 387 -11.37 -15.82 -9.91
CA TYR A 387 -10.53 -16.00 -8.74
C TYR A 387 -9.43 -17.04 -9.00
N LYS A 388 -8.18 -16.67 -8.68
CA LYS A 388 -7.01 -17.55 -8.75
C LYS A 388 -6.38 -17.68 -7.37
N HIS A 389 -5.94 -18.89 -7.04
CA HIS A 389 -5.22 -19.15 -5.80
C HIS A 389 -3.87 -18.44 -5.77
N LEU A 390 -3.50 -17.89 -4.62
CA LEU A 390 -2.18 -17.34 -4.36
C LEU A 390 -1.10 -18.42 -4.53
N LYS A 391 -0.05 -18.12 -5.29
CA LYS A 391 1.15 -18.95 -5.47
C LYS A 391 2.39 -18.06 -5.47
N ILE A 392 3.56 -18.62 -5.14
CA ILE A 392 4.85 -17.92 -5.27
C ILE A 392 5.64 -18.56 -6.40
N ASN A 393 5.92 -17.77 -7.45
CA ASN A 393 6.78 -18.11 -8.59
C ASN A 393 6.55 -19.54 -9.12
N ASP A 394 5.29 -19.99 -9.14
CA ASP A 394 4.80 -21.33 -9.52
C ASP A 394 5.41 -22.55 -8.79
N TRP A 395 6.45 -22.39 -7.96
CA TRP A 395 7.10 -23.48 -7.22
C TRP A 395 6.46 -23.75 -5.87
N TYR A 396 5.86 -22.74 -5.23
CA TYR A 396 5.26 -22.88 -3.91
C TYR A 396 3.74 -22.68 -3.95
N THR A 397 3.02 -23.72 -3.49
CA THR A 397 1.57 -23.72 -3.29
C THR A 397 1.26 -23.68 -1.80
N TYR A 398 0.42 -22.74 -1.39
CA TYR A 398 0.01 -22.65 0.01
C TYR A 398 -0.86 -23.85 0.41
N PRO A 399 -0.78 -24.31 1.67
CA PRO A 399 -1.64 -25.36 2.19
C PRO A 399 -3.09 -24.87 2.36
N ASP A 400 -4.06 -25.80 2.35
CA ASP A 400 -5.49 -25.47 2.38
C ASP A 400 -5.92 -24.63 3.60
N TRP A 401 -5.29 -24.86 4.76
CA TRP A 401 -5.55 -24.08 5.96
C TRP A 401 -5.15 -22.61 5.80
N ALA A 402 -4.11 -22.31 5.00
CA ALA A 402 -3.66 -20.95 4.74
C ALA A 402 -4.64 -20.23 3.80
N TYR A 403 -5.20 -20.93 2.80
CA TYR A 403 -6.30 -20.38 1.99
C TYR A 403 -7.54 -20.10 2.83
N ALA A 404 -7.90 -21.03 3.74
CA ALA A 404 -9.02 -20.83 4.66
C ALA A 404 -8.78 -19.59 5.53
N LEU A 405 -7.58 -19.44 6.09
CA LEU A 405 -7.17 -18.26 6.85
C LEU A 405 -7.29 -16.97 6.01
N GLY A 406 -6.77 -16.97 4.77
CA GLY A 406 -6.89 -15.84 3.86
C GLY A 406 -8.35 -15.43 3.60
N TRP A 407 -9.21 -16.39 3.30
CA TRP A 407 -10.65 -16.12 3.13
C TRP A 407 -11.32 -15.64 4.41
N THR A 408 -10.93 -16.15 5.59
CA THR A 408 -11.45 -15.61 6.86
C THR A 408 -11.05 -14.14 7.06
N MET A 409 -9.83 -13.75 6.67
CA MET A 409 -9.40 -12.35 6.70
C MET A 409 -10.24 -11.48 5.76
N THR A 410 -10.45 -11.95 4.52
CA THR A 410 -11.31 -11.26 3.55
C THR A 410 -12.73 -11.08 4.10
N LEU A 411 -13.35 -12.16 4.58
CA LEU A 411 -14.71 -12.16 5.12
C LEU A 411 -14.84 -11.36 6.41
N SER A 412 -13.78 -11.24 7.22
CA SER A 412 -13.82 -10.48 8.47
C SER A 412 -14.21 -9.02 8.26
N SER A 413 -13.73 -8.39 7.20
CA SER A 413 -14.08 -7.00 6.86
C SER A 413 -15.45 -6.88 6.20
N VAL A 414 -15.74 -7.75 5.22
CA VAL A 414 -17.02 -7.75 4.48
C VAL A 414 -18.21 -8.04 5.39
N LEU A 415 -18.09 -9.00 6.30
CA LEU A 415 -19.18 -9.40 7.18
C LEU A 415 -19.43 -8.41 8.33
N MET A 416 -18.50 -7.51 8.64
CA MET A 416 -18.74 -6.52 9.71
C MET A 416 -19.94 -5.62 9.42
N VAL A 417 -20.14 -5.20 8.16
CA VAL A 417 -21.28 -4.34 7.79
C VAL A 417 -22.63 -5.01 8.06
N PRO A 418 -22.94 -6.21 7.50
CA PRO A 418 -24.22 -6.87 7.77
C PRO A 418 -24.35 -7.35 9.22
N LEU A 419 -23.28 -7.82 9.87
CA LEU A 419 -23.33 -8.25 11.27
C LEU A 419 -23.64 -7.09 12.21
N TRP A 420 -23.01 -5.93 11.99
CA TRP A 420 -23.30 -4.73 12.76
C TRP A 420 -24.75 -4.27 12.55
N ALA A 421 -25.22 -4.25 11.30
CA ALA A 421 -26.60 -3.91 10.99
C ALA A 421 -27.60 -4.87 11.67
N ALA A 422 -27.34 -6.18 11.63
CA ALA A 422 -28.16 -7.19 12.29
C ALA A 422 -28.17 -7.00 13.82
N GLY A 423 -27.00 -6.78 14.43
CA GLY A 423 -26.88 -6.51 15.87
C GLY A 423 -27.68 -5.29 16.30
N GLN A 424 -27.58 -4.18 15.58
CA GLN A 424 -28.35 -2.96 15.88
C GLN A 424 -29.86 -3.17 15.72
N MET A 425 -30.29 -3.94 14.71
CA MET A 425 -31.70 -4.31 14.56
C MET A 425 -32.23 -5.16 15.71
N CYS A 426 -31.41 -6.05 16.28
CA CYS A 426 -31.81 -6.89 17.41
C CYS A 426 -31.83 -6.14 18.76
N LEU A 427 -30.94 -5.16 18.95
CA LEU A 427 -30.81 -4.42 20.21
C LEU A 427 -31.80 -3.26 20.33
N THR A 428 -32.26 -2.71 19.21
CA THR A 428 -33.18 -1.56 19.22
C THR A 428 -34.60 -2.04 19.53
N ALA A 429 -35.18 -1.55 20.64
CA ALA A 429 -36.55 -1.89 21.01
C ALA A 429 -37.56 -1.32 20.00
N GLY A 430 -38.44 -2.18 19.49
CA GLY A 430 -39.54 -1.78 18.60
C GLY A 430 -39.94 -2.88 17.63
N THR A 431 -40.96 -2.62 16.82
CA THR A 431 -41.29 -3.49 15.69
C THR A 431 -40.24 -3.36 14.58
N PHE A 432 -40.06 -4.38 13.73
CA PHE A 432 -39.08 -4.35 12.64
C PHE A 432 -39.20 -3.08 11.76
N ARG A 433 -40.41 -2.64 11.46
CA ARG A 433 -40.65 -1.41 10.68
C ARG A 433 -40.24 -0.15 11.44
N GLN A 434 -40.52 -0.07 12.74
CA GLN A 434 -40.11 1.07 13.58
C GLN A 434 -38.59 1.11 13.75
N VAL A 435 -37.95 -0.04 13.98
CA VAL A 435 -36.50 -0.16 14.13
C VAL A 435 -35.77 0.19 12.84
N SER A 436 -36.22 -0.31 11.69
CA SER A 436 -35.63 0.05 10.39
C SER A 436 -35.74 1.54 10.09
N ILE A 437 -36.89 2.16 10.38
CA ILE A 437 -37.06 3.61 10.26
C ILE A 437 -36.17 4.33 11.27
N HIS A 438 -36.15 3.90 12.54
CA HIS A 438 -35.37 4.54 13.60
C HIS A 438 -33.86 4.47 13.34
N LEU A 439 -33.34 3.35 12.83
CA LEU A 439 -31.93 3.21 12.45
C LEU A 439 -31.58 4.07 11.22
N LEU A 440 -32.47 4.13 10.23
CA LEU A 440 -32.36 5.09 9.12
C LEU A 440 -32.34 6.55 9.64
N PHE A 441 -33.11 6.86 10.70
CA PHE A 441 -33.17 8.19 11.31
C PHE A 441 -32.04 8.50 12.31
N LEU A 442 -31.49 7.53 13.03
CA LEU A 442 -30.35 7.73 13.94
C LEU A 442 -29.09 8.14 13.17
N VAL A 443 -28.89 7.61 11.96
CA VAL A 443 -27.89 8.09 10.99
C VAL A 443 -28.13 9.57 10.63
N LEU A 444 -29.38 10.04 10.68
CA LEU A 444 -29.75 11.41 10.33
C LEU A 444 -29.77 12.38 11.53
N VAL A 445 -29.91 11.91 12.77
CA VAL A 445 -30.18 12.75 13.95
C VAL A 445 -28.99 12.90 14.91
N ASN A 446 -28.03 11.96 14.93
CA ASN A 446 -26.90 12.04 15.87
C ASN A 446 -25.93 13.23 15.62
N GLN A 447 -26.12 14.01 14.54
CA GLN A 447 -25.42 15.28 14.33
C GLN A 447 -25.98 16.47 15.14
N GLN A 448 -27.19 16.38 15.71
CA GLN A 448 -27.77 17.47 16.50
C GLN A 448 -27.40 17.39 17.99
N VAL A 449 -27.02 16.21 18.51
CA VAL A 449 -26.81 15.99 19.96
C VAL A 449 -25.36 16.22 20.41
N GLN A 450 -24.40 16.36 19.50
CA GLN A 450 -23.02 16.80 19.84
C GLN A 450 -22.77 18.31 19.63
N ARG A 451 -23.82 19.11 19.33
CA ARG A 451 -23.76 20.58 19.24
C ARG A 451 -24.46 21.28 20.43
N VAL A 452 -24.35 20.71 21.63
CA VAL A 452 -24.69 21.41 22.89
C VAL A 452 -23.53 21.25 23.87
#